data_AF-A0A1C3EEC8-F1
#
_entry.id   AF-A0A1C3EEC8-F1
#
_cell.length_a   1.000
_cell.length_b   1.000
_cell.length_c   1.000
_cell.angle_alpha   90.00
_cell.angle_beta   90.00
_cell.angle_gamma   90.00
#
_symmetry.space_group_name_H-M   'P 1'
#
loop_
_entity.id
_entity.type
_entity.pdbx_description
1 polymer ?
#
loop_
_entity_poly.entity_id
_entity_poly.type
_entity_poly.pdbx_seq_one_letter_code
_entity_poly.pdbx_strand_id
1 'polypeptide(L)'
;MSLSQEIETLLTPVRAFLHCDTPQSWIDEAVKPENETILLRDHANCELKASQTAMWLIRKYAIDEESGHLLLEWAKPYEDFVYRGEHSGIFHAKKNGLSAPLKPKAGFEHGQELIDKMVRLIKEEFHHFEQVIEIMEKRDMAYSPLNAGRYARGLMSAVRTHEPATLIDKLIIGAYIEARSCERFAKIAPYLDADLQKFYISLLRSEARHYQDYLTLAEAIAGGDISDRIKVIGQKEAELIKSPDDLFRFHSGTPIAA
;
A
#
# COMPACT_ATOMS: atom_id res chain seq x y z
N MET A 1 7.39 -0.92 27.26
CA MET A 1 8.43 -0.77 26.22
C MET A 1 8.47 0.70 25.83
N SER A 2 9.64 1.25 25.52
CA SER A 2 9.73 2.61 24.94
C SER A 2 9.20 2.61 23.51
N LEU A 3 8.78 3.77 23.00
CA LEU A 3 8.33 3.91 21.59
C LEU A 3 9.39 3.39 20.61
N SER A 4 10.67 3.66 20.88
CA SER A 4 11.79 3.13 20.09
C SER A 4 11.87 1.60 20.12
N GLN A 5 11.68 0.96 21.28
CA GLN A 5 11.66 -0.51 21.37
C GLN A 5 10.47 -1.12 20.60
N GLU A 6 9.32 -0.46 20.62
CA GLU A 6 8.14 -0.91 19.88
C GLU A 6 8.34 -0.81 18.37
N ILE A 7 8.86 0.32 17.88
CA ILE A 7 9.21 0.51 16.46
C ILE A 7 10.23 -0.53 16.01
N GLU A 8 11.29 -0.77 16.79
CA GLU A 8 12.28 -1.80 16.46
C GLU A 8 11.65 -3.21 16.39
N THR A 9 10.72 -3.51 17.30
CA THR A 9 10.00 -4.81 17.30
C THR A 9 9.17 -4.98 16.03
N LEU A 10 8.47 -3.93 15.57
CA LEU A 10 7.67 -3.96 14.34
C LEU A 10 8.55 -4.09 13.09
N LEU A 11 9.67 -3.37 13.05
CA LEU A 11 10.50 -3.24 11.86
C LEU A 11 11.55 -4.34 11.69
N THR A 12 11.88 -5.09 12.75
CA THR A 12 12.83 -6.22 12.65
C THR A 12 12.41 -7.25 11.60
N PRO A 13 11.17 -7.80 11.62
CA PRO A 13 10.74 -8.75 10.60
C PRO A 13 10.62 -8.11 9.21
N VAL A 14 10.21 -6.84 9.13
CA VAL A 14 10.13 -6.09 7.85
C VAL A 14 11.52 -5.97 7.21
N ARG A 15 12.53 -5.55 7.98
CA ARG A 15 13.92 -5.46 7.51
C ARG A 15 14.52 -6.81 7.13
N ALA A 16 14.13 -7.88 7.82
CA ALA A 16 14.56 -9.24 7.47
C ALA A 16 13.92 -9.74 6.17
N PHE A 17 12.70 -9.30 5.85
CA PHE A 17 11.96 -9.67 4.63
C PHE A 17 12.43 -8.87 3.40
N LEU A 18 12.75 -7.59 3.57
CA LEU A 18 13.25 -6.73 2.49
C LEU A 18 14.71 -7.06 2.14
N HIS A 19 15.06 -6.99 0.86
CA HIS A 19 16.39 -7.34 0.36
C HIS A 19 17.36 -6.16 0.27
N CYS A 20 16.90 -4.96 0.63
CA CYS A 20 17.73 -3.76 0.76
C CYS A 20 17.03 -2.72 1.63
N ASP A 21 17.82 -1.88 2.28
CA ASP A 21 17.33 -0.66 2.93
C ASP A 21 16.96 0.40 1.89
N THR A 22 16.07 1.32 2.27
CA THR A 22 15.83 2.53 1.49
C THR A 22 17.15 3.33 1.35
N PRO A 23 17.56 3.71 0.12
CA PRO A 23 18.77 4.50 -0.10
C PRO A 23 18.71 5.85 0.62
N GLN A 24 19.82 6.28 1.21
CA GLN A 24 19.90 7.59 1.87
C GLN A 24 19.57 8.73 0.90
N SER A 25 19.99 8.63 -0.36
CA SER A 25 19.66 9.61 -1.41
C SER A 25 18.15 9.74 -1.65
N TRP A 26 17.36 8.69 -1.44
CA TRP A 26 15.90 8.79 -1.51
C TRP A 26 15.34 9.54 -0.30
N ILE A 27 15.90 9.33 0.90
CA ILE A 27 15.52 10.08 2.11
C ILE A 27 15.87 11.56 1.93
N ASP A 28 17.08 11.86 1.48
CA ASP A 28 17.57 13.21 1.24
C ASP A 28 16.70 13.96 0.23
N GLU A 29 16.19 13.26 -0.80
CA GLU A 29 15.22 13.81 -1.75
C GLU A 29 13.84 14.01 -1.11
N ALA A 30 13.35 13.02 -0.34
CA ALA A 30 12.02 13.04 0.25
C ALA A 30 11.81 14.15 1.29
N VAL A 31 12.86 14.54 2.00
CA VAL A 31 12.80 15.57 3.06
C VAL A 31 12.97 16.99 2.53
N LYS A 32 13.19 17.16 1.21
CA LYS A 32 13.23 18.48 0.60
C LYS A 32 11.85 19.15 0.70
N PRO A 33 11.76 20.41 1.16
CA PRO A 33 10.49 21.12 1.28
C PRO A 33 9.66 21.13 -0.02
N GLU A 34 10.31 21.27 -1.17
CA GLU A 34 9.65 21.25 -2.48
C GLU A 34 9.00 19.90 -2.84
N ASN A 35 9.43 18.81 -2.21
CA ASN A 35 8.93 17.46 -2.45
C ASN A 35 7.83 17.05 -1.47
N GLU A 36 7.58 17.79 -0.39
CA GLU A 36 6.57 17.43 0.62
C GLU A 36 5.18 17.25 -0.01
N THR A 37 4.77 18.18 -0.88
CA THR A 37 3.48 18.09 -1.58
C THR A 37 3.44 16.88 -2.53
N ILE A 38 4.55 16.52 -3.17
CA ILE A 38 4.63 15.34 -4.03
C ILE A 38 4.53 14.06 -3.20
N LEU A 39 5.24 14.01 -2.07
CA LEU A 39 5.25 12.89 -1.14
C LEU A 39 3.85 12.58 -0.61
N LEU A 40 3.14 13.60 -0.09
CA LEU A 40 1.79 13.42 0.46
C LEU A 40 0.77 13.06 -0.63
N ARG A 41 0.82 13.69 -1.80
CA ARG A 41 -0.08 13.35 -2.90
C ARG A 41 0.13 11.92 -3.42
N ASP A 42 1.38 11.50 -3.57
CA ASP A 42 1.66 10.14 -4.02
C ASP A 42 1.33 9.10 -2.93
N HIS A 43 1.57 9.44 -1.66
CA HIS A 43 1.15 8.62 -0.52
C HIS A 43 -0.38 8.41 -0.53
N ALA A 44 -1.18 9.48 -0.60
CA ALA A 44 -2.64 9.33 -0.72
C ALA A 44 -3.03 8.43 -1.90
N ASN A 45 -2.39 8.62 -3.06
CA ASN A 45 -2.65 7.76 -4.21
C ASN A 45 -2.27 6.30 -3.95
N CYS A 46 -1.20 6.03 -3.22
CA CYS A 46 -0.80 4.68 -2.82
C CYS A 46 -1.87 4.00 -1.97
N GLU A 47 -2.48 4.70 -1.00
CA GLU A 47 -3.53 4.11 -0.16
C GLU A 47 -4.76 3.74 -1.00
N LEU A 48 -5.16 4.60 -1.95
CA LEU A 48 -6.24 4.28 -2.88
C LEU A 48 -5.87 3.08 -3.77
N LYS A 49 -4.65 3.03 -4.31
CA LYS A 49 -4.18 1.92 -5.16
C LYS A 49 -4.10 0.59 -4.38
N ALA A 50 -3.74 0.63 -3.09
CA ALA A 50 -3.72 -0.54 -2.21
C ALA A 50 -5.15 -1.09 -2.02
N SER A 51 -6.09 -0.21 -1.67
CA SER A 51 -7.53 -0.54 -1.62
C SER A 51 -8.05 -1.13 -2.93
N GLN A 52 -7.76 -0.50 -4.07
CA GLN A 52 -8.21 -0.99 -5.38
C GLN A 52 -7.63 -2.36 -5.74
N THR A 53 -6.37 -2.61 -5.35
CA THR A 53 -5.72 -3.91 -5.57
C THR A 53 -6.41 -5.00 -4.73
N ALA A 54 -6.66 -4.72 -3.45
CA ALA A 54 -7.39 -5.62 -2.56
C ALA A 54 -8.82 -5.87 -3.06
N MET A 55 -9.52 -4.83 -3.52
CA MET A 55 -10.85 -4.94 -4.14
C MET A 55 -10.83 -5.80 -5.41
N TRP A 56 -9.81 -5.65 -6.24
CA TRP A 56 -9.65 -6.50 -7.42
C TRP A 56 -9.42 -7.97 -7.04
N LEU A 57 -8.62 -8.24 -6.01
CA LEU A 57 -8.37 -9.60 -5.51
C LEU A 57 -9.68 -10.26 -5.06
N ILE A 58 -10.45 -9.61 -4.18
CA ILE A 58 -11.71 -10.20 -3.70
C ILE A 58 -12.75 -10.34 -4.83
N ARG A 59 -12.90 -9.33 -5.70
CA ARG A 59 -13.80 -9.39 -6.87
C ARG A 59 -13.44 -10.53 -7.82
N LYS A 60 -12.15 -10.76 -8.07
CA LYS A 60 -11.73 -11.83 -8.98
C LYS A 60 -11.85 -13.21 -8.33
N TYR A 61 -11.49 -13.35 -7.06
CA TYR A 61 -11.23 -14.66 -6.46
C TYR A 61 -12.22 -15.11 -5.39
N ALA A 62 -12.93 -14.21 -4.70
CA ALA A 62 -13.63 -14.58 -3.48
C ALA A 62 -15.13 -14.25 -3.43
N ILE A 63 -15.64 -13.30 -4.19
CA ILE A 63 -17.05 -12.85 -4.06
C ILE A 63 -17.85 -13.02 -5.35
N ASP A 64 -19.18 -12.94 -5.22
CA ASP A 64 -20.11 -12.89 -6.35
C ASP A 64 -20.16 -11.49 -7.02
N GLU A 65 -20.88 -11.41 -8.15
CA GLU A 65 -20.99 -10.20 -8.95
C GLU A 65 -21.70 -9.06 -8.19
N GLU A 66 -22.79 -9.37 -7.47
CA GLU A 66 -23.55 -8.40 -6.67
C GLU A 66 -22.66 -7.74 -5.61
N SER A 67 -21.91 -8.54 -4.84
CA SER A 67 -20.94 -8.05 -3.86
C SER A 67 -19.81 -7.25 -4.51
N GLY A 68 -19.46 -7.61 -5.75
CA GLY A 68 -18.50 -6.86 -6.54
C GLY A 68 -18.95 -5.43 -6.85
N HIS A 69 -20.25 -5.20 -7.05
CA HIS A 69 -20.78 -3.84 -7.23
C HIS A 69 -20.71 -3.02 -5.93
N LEU A 70 -21.02 -3.62 -4.78
CA LEU A 70 -20.95 -2.94 -3.48
C LEU A 70 -19.55 -2.39 -3.17
N LEU A 71 -18.50 -3.12 -3.56
CA LEU A 71 -17.11 -2.67 -3.41
C LEU A 71 -16.78 -1.48 -4.31
N LEU A 72 -17.23 -1.51 -5.56
CA LEU A 72 -17.01 -0.41 -6.49
C LEU A 72 -17.75 0.85 -6.04
N GLU A 73 -18.97 0.71 -5.52
CA GLU A 73 -19.71 1.81 -4.92
C GLU A 73 -19.01 2.39 -3.68
N TRP A 74 -18.38 1.54 -2.87
CA TRP A 74 -17.59 1.99 -1.72
C TRP A 74 -16.33 2.76 -2.13
N ALA A 75 -15.64 2.34 -3.20
CA ALA A 75 -14.46 3.05 -3.72
C ALA A 75 -14.78 4.38 -4.42
N LYS A 76 -15.97 4.48 -5.00
CA LYS A 76 -16.37 5.58 -5.89
C LYS A 76 -16.04 6.99 -5.36
N PRO A 77 -16.31 7.36 -4.09
CA PRO A 77 -16.00 8.71 -3.62
C PRO A 77 -14.50 9.03 -3.66
N TYR A 78 -13.64 8.04 -3.37
CA TYR A 78 -12.19 8.19 -3.41
C TYR A 78 -11.67 8.27 -4.85
N GLU A 79 -12.26 7.48 -5.75
CA GLU A 79 -11.94 7.52 -7.19
C GLU A 79 -12.36 8.85 -7.83
N ASP A 80 -13.55 9.35 -7.50
CA ASP A 80 -14.04 10.63 -8.00
C ASP A 80 -13.15 11.78 -7.49
N PHE A 81 -12.67 11.73 -6.24
CA PHE A 81 -11.70 12.67 -5.71
C PHE A 81 -10.38 12.66 -6.51
N VAL A 82 -9.76 11.48 -6.67
CA VAL A 82 -8.42 11.36 -7.26
C VAL A 82 -8.42 11.56 -8.78
N TYR A 83 -9.43 11.02 -9.49
CA TYR A 83 -9.44 10.94 -10.95
C TYR A 83 -10.38 11.94 -11.63
N ARG A 84 -11.39 12.47 -10.93
CA ARG A 84 -12.37 13.41 -11.52
C ARG A 84 -12.24 14.84 -10.98
N GLY A 85 -11.40 15.06 -9.97
CA GLY A 85 -11.21 16.37 -9.36
C GLY A 85 -12.43 16.83 -8.55
N GLU A 86 -13.28 15.89 -8.11
CA GLU A 86 -14.42 16.19 -7.26
C GLU A 86 -13.92 16.30 -5.82
N HIS A 87 -13.52 17.50 -5.39
CA HIS A 87 -12.93 17.71 -4.05
C HIS A 87 -13.94 18.18 -2.99
N SER A 88 -15.17 18.52 -3.38
CA SER A 88 -16.13 19.15 -2.46
C SER A 88 -16.80 18.14 -1.53
N GLY A 89 -16.59 18.29 -0.21
CA GLY A 89 -17.47 17.76 0.83
C GLY A 89 -17.50 16.22 0.97
N ILE A 90 -16.48 15.51 0.48
CA ILE A 90 -16.50 14.04 0.38
C ILE A 90 -16.39 13.35 1.76
N PHE A 91 -15.53 13.85 2.66
CA PHE A 91 -15.19 13.13 3.88
C PHE A 91 -15.79 13.71 5.17
N HIS A 92 -16.28 14.97 5.14
CA HIS A 92 -16.80 15.64 6.34
C HIS A 92 -18.23 15.25 6.75
N ALA A 93 -18.95 14.42 5.96
CA ALA A 93 -20.40 14.24 6.15
C ALA A 93 -20.95 12.79 6.09
N LYS A 94 -20.17 11.77 5.70
CA LYS A 94 -20.66 10.38 5.60
C LYS A 94 -19.65 9.36 6.11
N LYS A 95 -20.15 8.32 6.79
CA LYS A 95 -19.40 7.07 6.96
C LYS A 95 -19.29 6.41 5.58
N ASN A 96 -18.17 6.62 4.88
CA ASN A 96 -17.87 5.91 3.64
C ASN A 96 -17.52 4.46 4.02
N GLY A 97 -18.46 3.56 3.81
CA GLY A 97 -18.36 2.17 4.25
C GLY A 97 -19.11 1.24 3.32
N LEU A 98 -18.82 -0.05 3.45
CA LEU A 98 -19.56 -1.08 2.76
C LEU A 98 -21.03 -1.07 3.20
N SER A 99 -21.95 -1.06 2.23
CA SER A 99 -23.40 -0.93 2.46
C SER A 99 -24.07 -2.23 2.91
N ALA A 100 -23.50 -3.39 2.57
CA ALA A 100 -23.95 -4.70 3.00
C ALA A 100 -22.79 -5.72 3.05
N PRO A 101 -22.88 -6.81 3.82
CA PRO A 101 -21.85 -7.84 3.85
C PRO A 101 -21.60 -8.47 2.46
N LEU A 102 -20.33 -8.78 2.16
CA LEU A 102 -19.97 -9.46 0.92
C LEU A 102 -20.36 -10.94 0.99
N LYS A 103 -20.87 -11.48 -0.11
CA LYS A 103 -21.21 -12.89 -0.28
C LYS A 103 -20.05 -13.63 -0.94
N PRO A 104 -19.49 -14.66 -0.28
CA PRO A 104 -18.46 -15.49 -0.89
C PRO A 104 -19.00 -16.26 -2.11
N LYS A 105 -18.21 -16.34 -3.18
CA LYS A 105 -18.53 -17.26 -4.29
C LYS A 105 -18.06 -18.68 -3.96
N ALA A 106 -18.76 -19.66 -4.51
CA ALA A 106 -18.40 -21.07 -4.35
C ALA A 106 -17.08 -21.42 -5.08
N GLY A 107 -16.40 -22.47 -4.60
CA GLY A 107 -15.27 -23.08 -5.31
C GLY A 107 -13.89 -22.48 -5.04
N PHE A 108 -13.76 -21.60 -4.05
CA PHE A 108 -12.47 -21.13 -3.55
C PHE A 108 -12.38 -21.30 -2.03
N GLU A 109 -11.58 -22.27 -1.59
CA GLU A 109 -11.45 -22.68 -0.18
C GLU A 109 -11.04 -21.51 0.73
N HIS A 110 -10.07 -20.70 0.29
CA HIS A 110 -9.58 -19.53 1.04
C HIS A 110 -10.42 -18.26 0.82
N GLY A 111 -11.63 -18.37 0.24
CA GLY A 111 -12.44 -17.23 -0.15
C GLY A 111 -12.85 -16.34 1.02
N GLN A 112 -13.35 -16.92 2.12
CA GLN A 112 -13.77 -16.15 3.29
C GLN A 112 -12.57 -15.45 3.95
N GLU A 113 -11.44 -16.16 4.11
CA GLU A 113 -10.23 -15.58 4.69
C GLU A 113 -9.68 -14.42 3.85
N LEU A 114 -9.68 -14.57 2.52
CA LEU A 114 -9.29 -13.50 1.60
C LEU A 114 -10.23 -12.29 1.74
N ILE A 115 -11.55 -12.52 1.83
CA ILE A 115 -12.53 -11.44 2.05
C ILE A 115 -12.24 -10.70 3.36
N ASP A 116 -12.11 -11.42 4.47
CA ASP A 116 -11.99 -10.82 5.80
C ASP A 116 -10.73 -9.96 5.92
N LYS A 117 -9.58 -10.47 5.43
CA LYS A 117 -8.31 -9.74 5.45
C LYS A 117 -8.33 -8.54 4.49
N MET A 118 -8.81 -8.72 3.25
CA MET A 118 -8.81 -7.64 2.27
C MET A 118 -9.82 -6.53 2.60
N VAL A 119 -11.01 -6.86 3.11
CA VAL A 119 -12.00 -5.85 3.53
C VAL A 119 -11.46 -5.02 4.70
N ARG A 120 -10.76 -5.66 5.64
CA ARG A 120 -10.09 -4.96 6.73
C ARG A 120 -9.02 -4.01 6.20
N LEU A 121 -8.14 -4.48 5.30
CA LEU A 121 -7.11 -3.67 4.67
C LEU A 121 -7.73 -2.47 3.95
N ILE A 122 -8.71 -2.69 3.07
CA ILE A 122 -9.40 -1.61 2.32
C ILE A 122 -9.94 -0.52 3.27
N LYS A 123 -10.52 -0.92 4.39
CA LYS A 123 -11.03 0.03 5.38
C LYS A 123 -9.92 0.85 6.03
N GLU A 124 -8.81 0.21 6.37
CA GLU A 124 -7.65 0.87 6.97
C GLU A 124 -6.99 1.82 5.95
N GLU A 125 -6.83 1.40 4.70
CA GLU A 125 -6.25 2.26 3.64
C GLU A 125 -7.13 3.43 3.24
N PHE A 126 -8.45 3.26 3.19
CA PHE A 126 -9.34 4.40 3.02
C PHE A 126 -9.26 5.39 4.18
N HIS A 127 -9.07 4.90 5.40
CA HIS A 127 -8.85 5.79 6.53
C HIS A 127 -7.49 6.52 6.43
N HIS A 128 -6.43 5.83 6.03
CA HIS A 128 -5.12 6.46 5.80
C HIS A 128 -5.22 7.53 4.70
N PHE A 129 -5.91 7.23 3.60
CA PHE A 129 -6.19 8.18 2.52
C PHE A 129 -6.82 9.46 3.07
N GLU A 130 -7.92 9.33 3.82
CA GLU A 130 -8.62 10.46 4.44
C GLU A 130 -7.68 11.29 5.33
N GLN A 131 -6.86 10.63 6.16
CA GLN A 131 -5.89 11.30 7.03
C GLN A 131 -4.84 12.09 6.24
N VAL A 132 -4.33 11.55 5.12
CA VAL A 132 -3.38 12.27 4.26
C VAL A 132 -4.03 13.51 3.65
N ILE A 133 -5.27 13.40 3.16
CA ILE A 133 -6.02 14.54 2.61
C ILE A 133 -6.26 15.61 3.69
N GLU A 134 -6.67 15.22 4.90
CA GLU A 134 -6.83 16.17 6.00
C GLU A 134 -5.51 16.88 6.38
N ILE A 135 -4.37 16.19 6.33
CA ILE A 135 -3.06 16.79 6.57
C ILE A 135 -2.73 17.80 5.46
N MET A 136 -2.98 17.45 4.20
CA MET A 136 -2.77 18.36 3.07
C MET A 136 -3.64 19.61 3.18
N GLU A 137 -4.92 19.47 3.53
CA GLU A 137 -5.84 20.60 3.73
C GLU A 137 -5.37 21.53 4.86
N LYS A 138 -4.93 20.97 6.00
CA LYS A 138 -4.40 21.77 7.13
C LYS A 138 -3.11 22.51 6.79
N ARG A 139 -2.41 22.10 5.73
CA ARG A 139 -1.17 22.71 5.23
C ARG A 139 -1.40 23.58 3.99
N ASP A 140 -2.65 23.88 3.65
CA ASP A 140 -3.03 24.65 2.46
C ASP A 140 -2.47 24.05 1.15
N MET A 141 -2.28 22.72 1.10
CA MET A 141 -1.76 22.00 -0.06
C MET A 141 -2.90 21.50 -0.94
N ALA A 142 -3.08 22.14 -2.09
CA ALA A 142 -4.06 21.69 -3.06
C ALA A 142 -3.70 20.31 -3.66
N TYR A 143 -4.66 19.39 -3.62
CA TYR A 143 -4.52 18.13 -4.35
C TYR A 143 -4.50 18.38 -5.86
N SER A 144 -3.66 17.64 -6.57
CA SER A 144 -3.71 17.55 -8.03
C SER A 144 -3.26 16.16 -8.51
N PRO A 145 -3.64 15.73 -9.72
CA PRO A 145 -3.24 14.42 -10.23
C PRO A 145 -1.72 14.25 -10.38
N LEU A 146 -1.21 13.06 -10.07
CA LEU A 146 0.20 12.68 -10.28
C LEU A 146 0.29 11.46 -11.19
N ASN A 147 1.28 11.45 -12.07
CA ASN A 147 1.64 10.22 -12.81
C ASN A 147 2.16 9.17 -11.82
N ALA A 148 1.72 7.92 -11.96
CA ALA A 148 2.24 6.82 -11.15
C ALA A 148 3.72 6.54 -11.47
N GLY A 149 4.49 6.16 -10.45
CA GLY A 149 5.86 5.67 -10.62
C GLY A 149 5.92 4.26 -11.22
N ARG A 150 7.15 3.77 -11.48
CA ARG A 150 7.37 2.46 -12.12
C ARG A 150 7.30 1.26 -11.18
N TYR A 151 7.35 1.46 -9.86
CA TYR A 151 7.54 0.41 -8.86
C TYR A 151 6.54 -0.75 -8.96
N ALA A 152 5.26 -0.49 -8.68
CA ALA A 152 4.23 -1.54 -8.69
C ALA A 152 4.11 -2.23 -10.06
N ARG A 153 4.18 -1.46 -11.15
CA ARG A 153 4.19 -2.02 -12.52
C ARG A 153 5.41 -2.91 -12.77
N GLY A 154 6.57 -2.51 -12.27
CA GLY A 154 7.81 -3.27 -12.34
C GLY A 154 7.70 -4.61 -11.62
N LEU A 155 7.12 -4.63 -10.42
CA LEU A 155 6.84 -5.88 -9.69
C LEU A 155 5.83 -6.77 -10.41
N MET A 156 4.76 -6.18 -10.96
CA MET A 156 3.75 -6.94 -11.71
C MET A 156 4.31 -7.65 -12.94
N SER A 157 5.45 -7.20 -13.50
CA SER A 157 6.12 -7.89 -14.60
C SER A 157 6.69 -9.27 -14.23
N ALA A 158 6.86 -9.55 -12.94
CA ALA A 158 7.33 -10.84 -12.45
C ALA A 158 6.20 -11.88 -12.33
N VAL A 159 4.93 -11.48 -12.38
CA VAL A 159 3.77 -12.34 -12.09
C VAL A 159 3.62 -13.47 -13.10
N ARG A 160 3.49 -14.71 -12.61
CA ARG A 160 3.16 -15.89 -13.41
C ARG A 160 1.74 -15.78 -13.97
N THR A 161 1.48 -16.45 -15.09
CA THR A 161 0.22 -16.31 -15.86
C THR A 161 -0.79 -17.44 -15.67
N HIS A 162 -0.45 -18.48 -14.90
CA HIS A 162 -1.33 -19.62 -14.63
C HIS A 162 -1.82 -19.59 -13.17
N GLU A 163 -3.06 -20.01 -12.92
CA GLU A 163 -3.59 -20.12 -11.56
C GLU A 163 -3.16 -21.45 -10.90
N PRO A 164 -2.98 -21.51 -9.57
CA PRO A 164 -3.10 -20.42 -8.58
C PRO A 164 -1.84 -19.54 -8.46
N ALA A 165 -0.82 -19.79 -9.28
CA ALA A 165 0.48 -19.11 -9.21
C ALA A 165 0.37 -17.58 -9.39
N THR A 166 -0.53 -17.12 -10.26
CA THR A 166 -0.85 -15.70 -10.44
C THR A 166 -1.30 -15.05 -9.13
N LEU A 167 -2.24 -15.67 -8.41
CA LEU A 167 -2.75 -15.15 -7.15
C LEU A 167 -1.66 -15.10 -6.07
N ILE A 168 -0.92 -16.20 -5.91
CA ILE A 168 0.20 -16.28 -4.95
C ILE A 168 1.20 -15.16 -5.20
N ASP A 169 1.60 -14.92 -6.46
CA ASP A 169 2.55 -13.87 -6.81
C ASP A 169 2.04 -12.47 -6.49
N LYS A 170 0.75 -12.22 -6.75
CA LYS A 170 0.14 -10.92 -6.44
C LYS A 170 0.06 -10.66 -4.94
N LEU A 171 -0.19 -11.70 -4.14
CA LEU A 171 -0.17 -11.59 -2.68
C LEU A 171 1.25 -11.33 -2.16
N ILE A 172 2.26 -12.05 -2.68
CA ILE A 172 3.67 -11.78 -2.33
C ILE A 172 4.09 -10.35 -2.72
N ILE A 173 3.66 -9.86 -3.89
CA ILE A 173 3.92 -8.48 -4.28
C ILE A 173 3.22 -7.49 -3.35
N GLY A 174 1.96 -7.76 -2.95
CA GLY A 174 1.27 -7.01 -1.90
C GLY A 174 2.13 -6.90 -0.65
N ALA A 175 2.62 -8.04 -0.13
CA ALA A 175 3.52 -8.05 1.02
C ALA A 175 4.77 -7.18 0.85
N TYR A 176 5.41 -7.18 -0.32
CA TYR A 176 6.56 -6.32 -0.60
C TYR A 176 6.23 -4.82 -0.64
N ILE A 177 5.05 -4.45 -1.15
CA ILE A 177 4.60 -3.06 -1.18
C ILE A 177 4.40 -2.55 0.25
N GLU A 178 3.62 -3.26 1.07
CA GLU A 178 3.35 -2.88 2.47
C GLU A 178 4.63 -2.88 3.32
N ALA A 179 5.48 -3.89 3.17
CA ALA A 179 6.76 -3.96 3.88
C ALA A 179 7.66 -2.77 3.53
N ARG A 180 7.75 -2.40 2.25
CA ARG A 180 8.53 -1.23 1.81
C ARG A 180 7.92 0.07 2.32
N SER A 181 6.60 0.20 2.30
CA SER A 181 5.90 1.35 2.88
C SER A 181 6.24 1.52 4.36
N CYS A 182 6.12 0.44 5.14
CA CYS A 182 6.48 0.40 6.56
C CYS A 182 7.93 0.88 6.81
N GLU A 183 8.89 0.34 6.05
CA GLU A 183 10.30 0.72 6.19
C GLU A 183 10.55 2.18 5.81
N ARG A 184 9.94 2.67 4.73
CA ARG A 184 10.08 4.08 4.30
C ARG A 184 9.46 5.05 5.28
N PHE A 185 8.25 4.80 5.78
CA PHE A 185 7.64 5.63 6.83
C PHE A 185 8.55 5.74 8.05
N ALA A 186 9.10 4.62 8.51
CA ALA A 186 10.01 4.61 9.65
C ALA A 186 11.33 5.37 9.40
N LYS A 187 11.88 5.25 8.19
CA LYS A 187 13.15 5.91 7.82
C LYS A 187 13.02 7.42 7.70
N ILE A 188 11.90 7.92 7.17
CA ILE A 188 11.72 9.36 6.93
C ILE A 188 11.15 10.09 8.15
N ALA A 189 10.34 9.42 8.98
CA ALA A 189 9.68 10.05 10.12
C ALA A 189 10.60 10.91 11.03
N PRO A 190 11.84 10.50 11.37
CA PRO A 190 12.75 11.32 12.19
C PRO A 190 13.19 12.65 11.59
N TYR A 191 12.98 12.84 10.28
CA TYR A 191 13.38 14.03 9.53
C TYR A 191 12.21 14.97 9.21
N LEU A 192 10.98 14.57 9.57
CA LEU A 192 9.77 15.35 9.33
C LEU A 192 9.44 16.20 10.55
N ASP A 193 8.55 17.18 10.38
CA ASP A 193 7.98 17.90 11.51
C ASP A 193 7.17 16.98 12.44
N ALA A 194 6.84 17.49 13.63
CA ALA A 194 6.22 16.70 14.69
C ALA A 194 4.88 16.06 14.29
N ASP A 195 4.09 16.72 13.44
CA ASP A 195 2.77 16.22 13.04
C ASP A 195 2.91 15.06 12.04
N LEU A 196 3.74 15.24 11.01
CA LEU A 196 4.02 14.19 10.02
C LEU A 196 4.81 13.02 10.61
N GLN A 197 5.78 13.29 11.48
CA GLN A 197 6.51 12.26 12.20
C GLN A 197 5.54 11.37 12.99
N LYS A 198 4.64 11.99 13.77
CA LYS A 198 3.64 11.25 14.54
C LYS A 198 2.70 10.45 13.65
N PHE A 199 2.25 11.04 12.55
CA PHE A 199 1.37 10.38 11.58
C PHE A 199 2.06 9.14 10.96
N TYR A 200 3.26 9.28 10.39
CA TYR A 200 3.95 8.16 9.77
C TYR A 200 4.35 7.06 10.76
N ILE A 201 4.70 7.40 12.00
CA ILE A 201 4.90 6.38 13.05
C ILE A 201 3.60 5.64 13.36
N SER A 202 2.45 6.31 13.31
CA SER A 202 1.15 5.69 13.60
C SER A 202 0.73 4.65 12.57
N LEU A 203 1.20 4.77 11.32
CA LEU A 203 0.91 3.83 10.22
C LEU A 203 1.68 2.51 10.35
N LEU A 204 2.87 2.50 10.99
CA LEU A 204 3.77 1.34 10.99
C LEU A 204 3.11 0.03 11.43
N ARG A 205 2.15 0.10 12.36
CA ARG A 205 1.46 -1.08 12.88
C ARG A 205 0.46 -1.68 11.88
N SER A 206 -0.27 -0.87 11.11
CA SER A 206 -1.15 -1.36 10.04
C SER A 206 -0.30 -1.96 8.92
N GLU A 207 0.70 -1.22 8.44
CA GLU A 207 1.61 -1.67 7.38
C GLU A 207 2.31 -3.00 7.70
N ALA A 208 2.87 -3.12 8.90
CA ALA A 208 3.53 -4.36 9.34
C ALA A 208 2.56 -5.54 9.40
N ARG A 209 1.28 -5.28 9.69
CA ARG A 209 0.25 -6.32 9.73
C ARG A 209 -0.27 -6.66 8.33
N HIS A 210 -0.43 -5.67 7.45
CA HIS A 210 -0.83 -5.90 6.05
C HIS A 210 0.18 -6.78 5.32
N TYR A 211 1.48 -6.52 5.49
CA TYR A 211 2.52 -7.37 4.91
C TYR A 211 2.39 -8.84 5.39
N GLN A 212 2.16 -9.04 6.69
CA GLN A 212 1.98 -10.38 7.27
C GLN A 212 0.71 -11.06 6.78
N ASP A 213 -0.39 -10.33 6.68
CA ASP A 213 -1.67 -10.84 6.18
C ASP A 213 -1.55 -11.29 4.72
N TYR A 214 -0.84 -10.53 3.87
CA TYR A 214 -0.54 -10.92 2.50
C TYR A 214 0.30 -12.21 2.42
N LEU A 215 1.36 -12.33 3.22
CA LEU A 215 2.18 -13.56 3.22
C LEU A 215 1.40 -14.77 3.74
N THR A 216 0.63 -14.59 4.81
CA THR A 216 -0.20 -15.66 5.38
C THR A 216 -1.18 -16.21 4.33
N LEU A 217 -1.84 -15.31 3.57
CA LEU A 217 -2.72 -15.71 2.48
C LEU A 217 -1.95 -16.41 1.35
N ALA A 218 -0.78 -15.90 0.98
CA ALA A 218 0.03 -16.51 -0.08
C ALA A 218 0.47 -17.94 0.28
N GLU A 219 0.91 -18.16 1.52
CA GLU A 219 1.30 -19.48 2.06
C GLU A 219 0.11 -20.44 2.11
N ALA A 220 -1.04 -19.98 2.63
CA ALA A 220 -2.26 -20.78 2.71
C ALA A 220 -2.70 -21.27 1.34
N ILE A 221 -2.75 -20.38 0.33
CA ILE A 221 -3.18 -20.70 -1.04
C ILE A 221 -2.15 -21.56 -1.77
N ALA A 222 -0.86 -21.41 -1.47
CA ALA A 222 0.19 -22.23 -2.06
C ALA A 222 0.17 -23.68 -1.55
N GLY A 223 -0.27 -23.89 -0.30
CA GLY A 223 -0.26 -25.21 0.34
C GLY A 223 1.15 -25.79 0.54
N GLY A 224 2.19 -24.96 0.49
CA GLY A 224 3.59 -25.36 0.53
C GLY A 224 4.53 -24.16 0.63
N ASP A 225 5.84 -24.44 0.65
CA ASP A 225 6.87 -23.41 0.79
C ASP A 225 6.90 -22.44 -0.41
N ILE A 226 6.88 -21.14 -0.11
CA ILE A 226 6.96 -20.05 -1.09
C ILE A 226 8.27 -19.27 -1.00
N SER A 227 9.24 -19.70 -0.18
CA SER A 227 10.49 -18.99 0.10
C SER A 227 11.29 -18.65 -1.17
N ASP A 228 11.41 -19.60 -2.10
CA ASP A 228 12.07 -19.35 -3.39
C ASP A 228 11.35 -18.27 -4.20
N ARG A 229 10.01 -18.24 -4.12
CA ARG A 229 9.23 -17.26 -4.85
C ARG A 229 9.31 -15.88 -4.24
N ILE A 230 9.26 -15.79 -2.92
CA ILE A 230 9.56 -14.57 -2.16
C ILE A 230 10.91 -14.03 -2.60
N LYS A 231 11.96 -14.87 -2.62
CA LYS A 231 13.31 -14.45 -3.00
C LYS A 231 13.38 -13.85 -4.42
N VAL A 232 12.72 -14.46 -5.40
CA VAL A 232 12.69 -13.96 -6.78
C VAL A 232 12.01 -12.58 -6.86
N ILE A 233 10.86 -12.41 -6.21
CA ILE A 233 10.13 -11.13 -6.23
C ILE A 233 10.91 -10.06 -5.44
N GLY A 234 11.51 -10.43 -4.30
CA GLY A 234 12.33 -9.53 -3.49
C GLY A 234 13.60 -9.05 -4.18
N GLN A 235 14.22 -9.89 -5.02
CA GLN A 235 15.33 -9.45 -5.87
C GLN A 235 14.88 -8.37 -6.86
N LYS A 236 13.69 -8.52 -7.46
CA LYS A 236 13.13 -7.52 -8.37
C LYS A 236 12.75 -6.23 -7.65
N GLU A 237 12.16 -6.36 -6.46
CA GLU A 237 11.86 -5.23 -5.58
C GLU A 237 13.12 -4.42 -5.27
N ALA A 238 14.18 -5.09 -4.81
CA ALA A 238 15.43 -4.43 -4.47
C ALA A 238 16.12 -3.79 -5.69
N GLU A 239 15.99 -4.38 -6.88
CA GLU A 239 16.44 -3.77 -8.13
C GLU A 239 15.71 -2.44 -8.40
N LEU A 240 14.38 -2.41 -8.21
CA LEU A 240 13.57 -1.21 -8.42
C LEU A 240 13.91 -0.11 -7.41
N ILE A 241 14.12 -0.46 -6.14
CA ILE A 241 14.45 0.50 -5.07
C ILE A 241 15.86 1.09 -5.23
N LYS A 242 16.83 0.29 -5.69
CA LYS A 242 18.23 0.72 -5.82
C LYS A 242 18.58 1.33 -7.17
N SER A 243 17.82 1.03 -8.22
CA SER A 243 18.14 1.56 -9.55
C SER A 243 17.81 3.05 -9.64
N PRO A 244 18.55 3.81 -10.48
CA PRO A 244 18.26 5.23 -10.71
C PRO A 244 16.83 5.47 -11.18
N ASP A 245 16.23 6.57 -10.72
CA ASP A 245 14.85 6.98 -11.01
C ASP A 245 14.81 8.49 -11.23
N ASP A 246 14.21 8.92 -12.33
CA ASP A 246 14.03 10.33 -12.69
C ASP A 246 12.73 10.92 -12.11
N LEU A 247 11.85 10.07 -11.57
CA LEU A 247 10.55 10.48 -11.06
C LEU A 247 10.43 10.17 -9.56
N PHE A 248 10.60 11.20 -8.73
CA PHE A 248 10.41 11.06 -7.29
C PHE A 248 8.97 10.69 -6.93
N ARG A 249 8.81 9.55 -6.25
CA ARG A 249 7.55 8.96 -5.75
C ARG A 249 7.80 8.23 -4.44
N PHE A 250 6.75 7.94 -3.69
CA PHE A 250 6.83 7.24 -2.41
C PHE A 250 7.52 5.89 -2.51
N HIS A 251 7.37 5.16 -3.63
CA HIS A 251 8.09 3.92 -3.93
C HIS A 251 9.14 4.03 -5.07
N SER A 252 9.56 5.24 -5.44
CA SER A 252 10.59 5.45 -6.47
C SER A 252 11.95 4.85 -6.09
N GLY A 253 12.78 4.59 -7.11
CA GLY A 253 14.17 4.14 -6.91
C GLY A 253 15.09 5.24 -6.37
N THR A 254 16.39 5.15 -6.67
CA THR A 254 17.37 6.16 -6.28
C THR A 254 17.22 7.41 -7.15
N PRO A 255 16.88 8.59 -6.59
CA PRO A 255 16.73 9.81 -7.38
C PRO A 255 18.01 10.12 -8.16
N ILE A 256 17.86 10.40 -9.45
CA ILE A 256 18.95 10.97 -10.25
C ILE A 256 19.03 12.45 -9.86
N ALA A 257 20.12 12.84 -9.21
CA ALA A 257 20.36 14.25 -8.90
C ALA A 257 20.27 15.09 -10.19
N ALA A 258 19.49 16.17 -10.14
CA ALA A 258 19.44 17.18 -11.19
C ALA A 258 20.75 17.98 -11.27
#